data_AF-A0A142YKW9-F1
#
_entry.id   AF-A0A142YKW9-F1
#
_cell.length_a   1.000
_cell.length_b   1.000
_cell.length_c   1.000
_cell.angle_alpha   90.00
_cell.angle_beta   90.00
_cell.angle_gamma   90.00
#
_symmetry.space_group_name_H-M   'P 1'
#
loop_
_entity.id
_entity.type
_entity.pdbx_description
1 polymer ?
#
loop_
_entity_poly.entity_id
_entity_poly.type
_entity_poly.pdbx_seq_one_letter_code
_entity_poly.pdbx_strand_id
1 'polypeptide(L)'
;MMPAPWRMFWLFVLGVHVVAALGWWWLAPGGFAVSHPRFWSNRVAPGIVLATVATAVWAARRDRIDVFRASLAAFPAGWAAGAASFRFEFPITFERLLLAPLFGSVLMALAGVLAFRGRASASRRVIALVVVPAALFGGLTPMAFRPPGPDTRPLDGPTPGTIVGTVAVDGGIAPRLFVHVGDGSASIKARPLTLSIQPMLRFLDHAPDGAPTVLVPRRVREVPGFRLVAAAPISGGLDLRYRADHEAAVRVETEGDGLIRLDASAFLPAPIWSHLNSYSDIDVSGHHRLSLAFSPCPGERIEVRPMDYPIGRPLRFAFLDAGGRFRVVEAASGEKGPFRELAAGPLARGEPLAITLYDGDEAAARITLEDWSAQLGTQLSPTAGWGAPVNAIEFSLAGDEPTSTASIYLTLAATSVGRGWDCVGHRAGRYRNRMRVEILGVRS
;
A
#
# COMPACT_ATOMS: atom_id res chain seq x y z
N MET A 1 27.96 6.31 44.09
CA MET A 1 27.03 5.16 44.22
C MET A 1 26.51 4.81 42.84
N MET A 2 26.78 3.60 42.33
CA MET A 2 26.19 3.17 41.07
C MET A 2 24.68 2.96 41.26
N PRO A 3 23.82 3.42 40.32
CA PRO A 3 22.40 3.12 40.39
C PRO A 3 22.22 1.59 40.38
N ALA A 4 21.34 1.08 41.25
CA ALA A 4 21.02 -0.34 41.29
C ALA A 4 20.63 -0.82 39.87
N PRO A 5 21.17 -1.94 39.36
CA PRO A 5 21.01 -2.38 37.97
C PRO A 5 19.55 -2.38 37.44
N TRP A 6 18.59 -2.70 38.30
CA TRP A 6 17.16 -2.69 37.95
C TRP A 6 16.64 -1.29 37.58
N ARG A 7 17.20 -0.22 38.14
CA ARG A 7 16.81 1.16 37.81
C ARG A 7 17.23 1.51 36.39
N MET A 8 18.43 1.09 35.99
CA MET A 8 18.93 1.30 34.62
C MET A 8 18.10 0.52 33.62
N PHE A 9 17.76 -0.74 33.93
CA PHE A 9 16.87 -1.55 33.09
C PHE A 9 15.51 -0.88 32.88
N TRP A 10 14.83 -0.46 33.94
CA TRP A 10 13.51 0.16 33.81
C TRP A 10 13.57 1.54 33.16
N LEU A 11 14.63 2.31 33.39
CA LEU A 11 14.85 3.57 32.66
C LEU A 11 14.99 3.31 31.15
N PHE A 12 15.74 2.29 30.76
CA PHE A 12 15.85 1.87 29.36
C PHE A 12 14.50 1.45 28.79
N VAL A 13 13.76 0.58 29.49
CA VAL A 13 12.42 0.14 29.06
C VAL A 13 11.49 1.34 28.83
N LEU A 14 11.39 2.26 29.80
CA LEU A 14 10.55 3.45 29.69
C LEU A 14 11.01 4.35 28.54
N GLY A 15 12.33 4.55 28.38
CA GLY A 15 12.91 5.33 27.30
C GLY A 15 12.57 4.77 25.92
N VAL A 16 12.70 3.45 25.73
CA VAL A 16 12.31 2.77 24.48
C VAL A 16 10.83 2.99 24.17
N HIS A 17 9.94 2.90 25.16
CA HIS A 17 8.51 3.11 24.95
C HIS A 17 8.17 4.57 24.60
N VAL A 18 8.87 5.55 25.18
CA VAL A 18 8.71 6.96 24.80
C VAL A 18 9.12 7.17 23.35
N VAL A 19 10.30 6.68 22.95
CA VAL A 19 10.79 6.80 21.58
C VAL A 19 9.85 6.10 20.60
N ALA A 20 9.42 4.88 20.90
CA ALA A 20 8.48 4.12 20.06
C ALA A 20 7.12 4.82 19.93
N ALA A 21 6.55 5.34 21.03
CA ALA A 21 5.28 6.04 21.01
C ALA A 21 5.35 7.35 20.22
N LEU A 22 6.38 8.18 20.46
CA LEU A 22 6.57 9.43 19.72
C LEU A 22 6.85 9.17 18.24
N GLY A 23 7.72 8.20 17.94
CA GLY A 23 7.99 7.77 16.57
C GLY A 23 6.72 7.30 15.87
N TRP A 24 5.92 6.45 16.52
CA TRP A 24 4.63 6.02 15.98
C TRP A 24 3.68 7.20 15.73
N TRP A 25 3.51 8.09 16.72
CA TRP A 25 2.60 9.22 16.59
C TRP A 25 2.98 10.12 15.41
N TRP A 26 4.28 10.31 15.19
CA TRP A 26 4.79 11.14 14.11
C TRP A 26 4.73 10.47 12.73
N LEU A 27 4.98 9.16 12.67
CA LEU A 27 5.09 8.43 11.41
C LEU A 27 3.76 7.81 10.95
N ALA A 28 2.91 7.38 11.88
CA ALA A 28 1.66 6.71 11.58
C ALA A 28 0.65 7.66 10.91
N PRO A 29 -0.18 7.14 9.98
CA PRO A 29 -1.11 7.97 9.23
C PRO A 29 -2.21 8.56 10.10
N GLY A 30 -2.60 9.80 9.77
CA GLY A 30 -3.65 10.57 10.43
C GLY A 30 -4.96 10.58 9.65
N GLY A 31 -5.88 11.48 10.02
CA GLY A 31 -7.08 11.75 9.22
C GLY A 31 -8.17 10.67 9.24
N PHE A 32 -8.06 9.68 10.14
CA PHE A 32 -9.10 8.68 10.35
C PHE A 32 -10.22 9.21 11.25
N ALA A 33 -11.47 8.84 10.95
CA ALA A 33 -12.61 9.09 11.82
C ALA A 33 -12.50 8.31 13.13
N VAL A 34 -13.12 8.82 14.22
CA VAL A 34 -13.11 8.17 15.55
C VAL A 34 -13.68 6.74 15.52
N SER A 35 -14.60 6.45 14.60
CA SER A 35 -15.17 5.12 14.38
C SER A 35 -14.19 4.13 13.73
N HIS A 36 -13.10 4.61 13.14
CA HIS A 36 -12.12 3.77 12.46
C HIS A 36 -11.04 3.27 13.43
N PRO A 37 -10.69 1.97 13.47
CA PRO A 37 -9.70 1.43 14.40
C PRO A 37 -8.35 2.15 14.39
N ARG A 38 -7.91 2.60 13.20
CA ARG A 38 -6.65 3.34 13.04
C ARG A 38 -6.60 4.69 13.74
N PHE A 39 -7.75 5.33 14.02
CA PHE A 39 -7.76 6.54 14.85
C PHE A 39 -7.21 6.22 16.25
N TRP A 40 -7.69 5.14 16.85
CA TRP A 40 -7.29 4.73 18.19
C TRP A 40 -5.83 4.28 18.21
N SER A 41 -5.39 3.44 17.26
CA SER A 41 -4.00 2.97 17.23
C SER A 41 -2.99 4.06 16.90
N ASN A 42 -3.35 5.07 16.09
CA ASN A 42 -2.38 6.06 15.59
C ASN A 42 -2.40 7.36 16.39
N ARG A 43 -3.53 7.73 17.00
CA ARG A 43 -3.69 9.01 17.73
C ARG A 43 -3.88 8.86 19.23
N VAL A 44 -4.52 7.80 19.70
CA VAL A 44 -4.83 7.63 21.13
C VAL A 44 -3.80 6.74 21.83
N ALA A 45 -3.45 5.63 21.21
CA ALA A 45 -2.52 4.63 21.76
C ALA A 45 -1.15 5.20 22.17
N PRO A 46 -0.46 6.02 21.33
CA PRO A 46 0.78 6.67 21.74
C PRO A 46 0.62 7.56 22.99
N GLY A 47 -0.48 8.31 23.08
CA GLY A 47 -0.78 9.16 24.22
C GLY A 47 -0.96 8.36 25.52
N ILE A 48 -1.64 7.21 25.46
CA ILE A 48 -1.81 6.30 26.61
C ILE A 48 -0.45 5.76 27.08
N VAL A 49 0.42 5.35 26.15
CA VAL A 49 1.77 4.86 26.49
C VAL A 49 2.59 5.97 27.17
N LEU A 50 2.58 7.18 26.62
CA LEU A 50 3.30 8.32 27.21
C LEU A 50 2.75 8.73 28.58
N ALA A 51 1.43 8.72 28.76
CA ALA A 51 0.80 8.97 30.05
C ALA A 51 1.20 7.91 31.09
N THR A 52 1.30 6.64 30.69
CA THR A 52 1.74 5.54 31.56
C THR A 52 3.21 5.72 31.98
N VAL A 53 4.10 6.10 31.04
CA VAL A 53 5.50 6.41 31.36
C VAL A 53 5.60 7.61 32.29
N ALA A 54 4.88 8.71 32.01
CA ALA A 54 4.87 9.91 32.84
C ALA A 54 4.38 9.60 34.27
N THR A 55 3.34 8.77 34.39
CA THR A 55 2.82 8.30 35.68
C THR A 55 3.86 7.49 36.44
N ALA A 56 4.58 6.58 35.78
CA ALA A 56 5.65 5.81 36.40
C ALA A 56 6.78 6.72 36.91
N VAL A 57 7.24 7.67 36.10
CA VAL A 57 8.30 8.62 36.48
C VAL A 57 7.86 9.52 37.64
N TRP A 58 6.64 10.06 37.57
CA TRP A 58 6.06 10.88 38.64
C TRP A 58 5.95 10.09 39.95
N ALA A 59 5.41 8.87 39.90
CA ALA A 59 5.25 8.02 41.06
C ALA A 59 6.60 7.66 41.69
N ALA A 60 7.63 7.39 40.87
CA ALA A 60 8.99 7.16 41.35
C ALA A 60 9.59 8.39 42.04
N ARG A 61 9.35 9.61 41.52
CA ARG A 61 9.83 10.87 42.11
C ARG A 61 9.12 11.27 43.40
N ARG A 62 7.89 10.79 43.60
CA ARG A 62 7.05 11.07 44.79
C ARG A 62 7.07 9.92 45.80
N ASP A 63 7.95 8.94 45.63
CA ASP A 63 8.05 7.73 46.45
C ASP A 63 6.72 6.95 46.56
N ARG A 64 5.85 7.05 45.55
CA ARG A 64 4.56 6.33 45.47
C ARG A 64 4.79 4.94 44.89
N ILE A 65 5.41 4.07 45.69
CA ILE A 65 5.89 2.75 45.26
C ILE A 65 4.81 1.87 44.63
N ASP A 66 3.57 1.92 45.14
CA ASP A 66 2.45 1.12 44.64
C ASP A 66 2.04 1.53 43.22
N VAL A 67 1.93 2.84 42.98
CA VAL A 67 1.57 3.40 41.67
C VAL A 67 2.69 3.15 40.67
N PHE A 68 3.95 3.32 41.10
CA PHE A 68 5.11 3.02 40.27
C PHE A 68 5.12 1.55 39.84
N ARG A 69 4.98 0.62 40.80
CA ARG A 69 4.93 -0.82 40.54
C ARG A 69 3.76 -1.20 39.61
N ALA A 70 2.57 -0.65 39.85
CA ALA A 70 1.41 -0.92 39.00
C ALA A 70 1.62 -0.41 37.56
N SER A 71 2.20 0.79 37.40
CA SER A 71 2.52 1.36 36.09
C SER A 71 3.55 0.52 35.33
N LEU A 72 4.59 0.04 36.00
CA LEU A 72 5.58 -0.84 35.39
C LEU A 72 4.99 -2.20 34.98
N ALA A 73 4.01 -2.72 35.73
CA ALA A 73 3.33 -3.97 35.42
C ALA A 73 2.43 -3.88 34.17
N ALA A 74 2.05 -2.67 33.74
CA ALA A 74 1.27 -2.45 32.52
C ALA A 74 1.98 -2.97 31.26
N PHE A 75 3.28 -2.68 31.14
CA PHE A 75 4.07 -3.03 29.95
C PHE A 75 4.16 -4.53 29.67
N PRO A 76 4.63 -5.39 30.60
CA PRO A 76 4.68 -6.83 30.34
C PRO A 76 3.28 -7.40 30.07
N ALA A 77 2.25 -6.94 30.77
CA ALA A 77 0.88 -7.38 30.54
C ALA A 77 0.38 -7.04 29.13
N GLY A 78 0.56 -5.79 28.69
CA GLY A 78 0.18 -5.35 27.35
C GLY A 78 0.96 -6.08 26.25
N TRP A 79 2.27 -6.26 26.41
CA TRP A 79 3.10 -6.98 25.43
C TRP A 79 2.77 -8.48 25.35
N ALA A 80 2.49 -9.13 26.48
CA ALA A 80 2.09 -10.54 26.48
C ALA A 80 0.75 -10.74 25.77
N ALA A 81 -0.25 -9.92 26.11
CA ALA A 81 -1.57 -9.97 25.49
C ALA A 81 -1.51 -9.62 23.99
N GLY A 82 -0.72 -8.60 23.62
CA GLY A 82 -0.49 -8.23 22.23
C GLY A 82 0.21 -9.32 21.44
N ALA A 83 1.25 -9.96 21.99
CA ALA A 83 1.94 -11.07 21.32
C ALA A 83 1.00 -12.27 21.06
N ALA A 84 0.17 -12.62 22.05
CA ALA A 84 -0.83 -13.67 21.90
C ALA A 84 -1.88 -13.32 20.84
N SER A 85 -2.38 -12.08 20.85
CA SER A 85 -3.35 -11.59 19.88
C SER A 85 -2.79 -11.50 18.46
N PHE A 86 -1.55 -11.02 18.28
CA PHE A 86 -0.88 -11.04 16.97
C PHE A 86 -0.74 -12.47 16.42
N ARG A 87 -0.43 -13.47 17.27
CA ARG A 87 -0.38 -14.87 16.86
C ARG A 87 -1.75 -15.42 16.46
N PHE A 88 -2.83 -14.90 17.05
CA PHE A 88 -4.20 -15.29 16.71
C PHE A 88 -4.66 -14.66 15.40
N GLU A 89 -4.47 -13.35 15.23
CA GLU A 89 -4.88 -12.62 14.01
C GLU A 89 -4.01 -12.99 12.80
N PHE A 90 -2.71 -13.22 13.01
CA PHE A 90 -1.73 -13.46 11.94
C PHE A 90 -0.93 -14.76 12.20
N PRO A 91 -1.58 -15.92 12.08
CA PRO A 91 -1.02 -17.20 12.51
C PRO A 91 0.21 -17.65 11.73
N ILE A 92 0.37 -17.20 10.48
CA ILE A 92 1.48 -17.58 9.60
C ILE A 92 2.67 -16.65 9.87
N THR A 93 2.43 -15.34 9.88
CA THR A 93 3.48 -14.33 10.06
C THR A 93 4.07 -14.39 11.47
N PHE A 94 3.24 -14.56 12.50
CA PHE A 94 3.67 -14.53 13.89
C PHE A 94 4.00 -15.89 14.50
N GLU A 95 4.07 -16.97 13.73
CA GLU A 95 4.44 -18.31 14.24
C GLU A 95 5.74 -18.26 15.07
N ARG A 96 6.76 -17.57 14.56
CA ARG A 96 8.07 -17.40 15.21
C ARG A 96 8.29 -16.00 15.77
N LEU A 97 7.71 -14.98 15.13
CA LEU A 97 7.90 -13.59 15.55
C LEU A 97 7.27 -13.29 16.91
N LEU A 98 6.30 -14.09 17.38
CA LEU A 98 5.72 -13.91 18.72
C LEU A 98 6.76 -14.05 19.85
N LEU A 99 7.84 -14.80 19.62
CA LEU A 99 8.82 -15.12 20.66
C LEU A 99 9.55 -13.87 21.17
N ALA A 100 9.83 -12.90 20.29
CA ALA A 100 10.53 -11.67 20.66
C ALA A 100 9.73 -10.80 21.64
N PRO A 101 8.47 -10.37 21.36
CA PRO A 101 7.68 -9.59 22.30
C PRO A 101 7.30 -10.39 23.56
N LEU A 102 7.09 -11.70 23.45
CA LEU A 102 6.82 -12.55 24.60
C LEU A 102 8.03 -12.64 25.54
N PHE A 103 9.23 -12.86 24.99
CA PHE A 103 10.47 -12.86 25.77
C PHE A 103 10.71 -11.50 26.45
N GLY A 104 10.52 -10.39 25.72
CA GLY A 104 10.58 -9.05 26.30
C GLY A 104 9.60 -8.86 27.46
N SER A 105 8.36 -9.35 27.31
CA SER A 105 7.36 -9.35 28.39
C SER A 105 7.81 -10.15 29.61
N VAL A 106 8.31 -11.38 29.41
CA VAL A 106 8.81 -12.23 30.51
C VAL A 106 9.98 -11.56 31.25
N LEU A 107 10.92 -10.96 30.52
CA LEU A 107 12.04 -10.23 31.11
C LEU A 107 11.57 -9.03 31.95
N MET A 108 10.64 -8.23 31.42
CA MET A 108 10.06 -7.09 32.16
C MET A 108 9.30 -7.56 33.40
N ALA A 109 8.52 -8.64 33.30
CA ALA A 109 7.81 -9.21 34.44
C ALA A 109 8.77 -9.71 35.54
N LEU A 110 9.82 -10.45 35.15
CA LEU A 110 10.84 -10.94 36.08
C LEU A 110 11.60 -9.79 36.74
N ALA A 111 12.00 -8.77 35.97
CA ALA A 111 12.65 -7.58 36.50
C ALA A 111 11.75 -6.84 37.49
N GLY A 112 10.44 -6.79 37.24
CA GLY A 112 9.45 -6.26 38.18
C GLY A 112 9.39 -7.06 39.48
N VAL A 113 9.30 -8.38 39.39
CA VAL A 113 9.27 -9.27 40.58
C VAL A 113 10.55 -9.10 41.41
N LEU A 114 11.71 -9.10 40.77
CA LEU A 114 13.00 -8.97 41.45
C LEU A 114 13.20 -7.58 42.07
N ALA A 115 12.82 -6.51 41.38
CA ALA A 115 12.98 -5.13 41.87
C ALA A 115 12.13 -4.83 43.12
N PHE A 116 11.01 -5.52 43.30
CA PHE A 116 10.07 -5.31 44.40
C PHE A 116 9.98 -6.49 45.38
N ARG A 117 10.88 -7.47 45.28
CA ARG A 117 10.94 -8.59 46.24
C ARG A 117 11.24 -8.05 47.64
N GLY A 118 10.45 -8.47 48.64
CA GLY A 118 10.64 -8.07 50.04
C GLY A 118 10.15 -6.65 50.41
N ARG A 119 9.55 -5.91 49.47
CA ARG A 119 8.86 -4.65 49.78
C ARG A 119 7.38 -4.89 50.09
N ALA A 120 6.77 -4.03 50.92
CA ALA A 120 5.34 -4.08 51.22
C ALA A 120 4.54 -4.27 49.93
N SER A 121 3.60 -5.23 49.92
CA SER A 121 2.88 -5.56 48.71
C SER A 121 1.97 -4.41 48.34
N ALA A 122 2.16 -3.85 47.15
CA ALA A 122 1.14 -3.00 46.55
C ALA A 122 -0.20 -3.73 46.57
N SER A 123 -1.28 -2.99 46.82
CA SER A 123 -2.63 -3.56 46.82
C SER A 123 -2.85 -4.31 45.51
N ARG A 124 -3.18 -5.61 45.59
CA ARG A 124 -3.46 -6.46 44.42
C ARG A 124 -4.55 -5.84 43.54
N ARG A 125 -5.49 -5.10 44.15
CA ARG A 125 -6.54 -4.36 43.43
C ARG A 125 -5.95 -3.25 42.55
N VAL A 126 -4.99 -2.48 43.06
CA VAL A 126 -4.33 -1.40 42.29
C VAL A 126 -3.55 -1.97 41.11
N ILE A 127 -2.81 -3.06 41.31
CA ILE A 127 -2.11 -3.74 40.21
C ILE A 127 -3.12 -4.25 39.18
N ALA A 128 -4.20 -4.92 39.61
CA ALA A 128 -5.22 -5.45 38.70
C ALA A 128 -5.91 -4.34 37.88
N LEU A 129 -6.21 -3.19 38.50
CA LEU A 129 -6.80 -2.03 37.85
C LEU A 129 -5.94 -1.43 36.73
N VAL A 130 -4.63 -1.65 36.73
CA VAL A 130 -3.71 -1.19 35.68
C VAL A 130 -3.41 -2.30 34.68
N VAL A 131 -3.15 -3.52 35.17
CA VAL A 131 -2.77 -4.67 34.36
C VAL A 131 -3.90 -5.11 33.43
N VAL A 132 -5.15 -5.14 33.89
CA VAL A 132 -6.28 -5.59 33.06
C VAL A 132 -6.52 -4.65 31.88
N PRO A 133 -6.65 -3.31 32.05
CA PRO A 133 -6.76 -2.41 30.92
C PRO A 133 -5.56 -2.44 30.00
N ALA A 134 -4.33 -2.57 30.53
CA ALA A 134 -3.12 -2.67 29.72
C ALA A 134 -3.12 -3.95 28.86
N ALA A 135 -3.52 -5.09 29.43
CA ALA A 135 -3.66 -6.34 28.70
C ALA A 135 -4.76 -6.26 27.64
N LEU A 136 -5.92 -5.67 27.95
CA LEU A 136 -7.00 -5.45 26.98
C LEU A 136 -6.54 -4.54 25.83
N PHE A 137 -5.90 -3.42 26.16
CA PHE A 137 -5.35 -2.49 25.16
C PHE A 137 -4.30 -3.16 24.27
N GLY A 138 -3.36 -3.90 24.88
CA GLY A 138 -2.35 -4.68 24.16
C GLY A 138 -2.98 -5.75 23.27
N GLY A 139 -3.98 -6.48 23.77
CA GLY A 139 -4.69 -7.53 23.03
C GLY A 139 -5.58 -7.01 21.89
N LEU A 140 -6.16 -5.81 22.02
CA LEU A 140 -6.99 -5.21 20.98
C LEU A 140 -6.17 -4.51 19.87
N THR A 141 -4.92 -4.13 20.17
CA THR A 141 -4.07 -3.39 19.22
C THR A 141 -3.85 -4.16 17.90
N PRO A 142 -3.53 -5.47 17.88
CA PRO A 142 -3.41 -6.26 16.64
C PRO A 142 -4.64 -6.22 15.74
N MET A 143 -5.84 -6.14 16.31
CA MET A 143 -7.09 -6.09 15.53
C MET A 143 -7.17 -4.82 14.69
N ALA A 144 -6.55 -3.71 15.12
CA ALA A 144 -6.48 -2.49 14.33
C ALA A 144 -5.58 -2.64 13.09
N PHE A 145 -4.65 -3.60 13.10
CA PHE A 145 -3.78 -3.90 11.96
C PHE A 145 -4.41 -4.82 10.93
N ARG A 146 -5.53 -5.47 11.27
CA ARG A 146 -6.20 -6.36 10.35
C ARG A 146 -6.67 -5.55 9.13
N PRO A 147 -6.29 -5.97 7.91
CA PRO A 147 -6.78 -5.30 6.73
C PRO A 147 -8.30 -5.51 6.63
N PRO A 148 -9.05 -4.51 6.13
CA PRO A 148 -10.46 -4.72 5.85
C PRO A 148 -10.63 -5.81 4.80
N GLY A 149 -11.81 -6.45 4.74
CA GLY A 149 -12.10 -7.49 3.76
C GLY A 149 -11.91 -6.97 2.32
N PRO A 150 -11.42 -7.80 1.37
CA PRO A 150 -11.13 -7.36 0.00
C PRO A 150 -12.39 -6.80 -0.70
N ASP A 151 -12.30 -5.56 -1.17
CA ASP A 151 -13.43 -4.84 -1.78
C ASP A 151 -13.27 -4.57 -3.28
N THR A 152 -12.16 -5.00 -3.87
CA THR A 152 -12.03 -5.10 -5.33
C THR A 152 -13.10 -6.03 -5.89
N ARG A 153 -13.48 -5.79 -7.15
CA ARG A 153 -14.59 -6.47 -7.83
C ARG A 153 -14.10 -7.06 -9.15
N PRO A 154 -13.62 -8.32 -9.20
CA PRO A 154 -13.26 -8.94 -10.47
C PRO A 154 -14.46 -8.93 -11.44
N LEU A 155 -14.18 -8.87 -12.74
CA LEU A 155 -15.22 -8.85 -13.77
C LEU A 155 -15.73 -10.25 -14.14
N ASP A 156 -14.98 -11.31 -13.79
CA ASP A 156 -15.33 -12.71 -14.02
C ASP A 156 -15.78 -13.05 -15.46
N GLY A 157 -15.20 -12.33 -16.42
CA GLY A 157 -15.45 -12.53 -17.85
C GLY A 157 -14.94 -13.88 -18.38
N PRO A 158 -15.29 -14.22 -19.65
CA PRO A 158 -14.87 -15.46 -20.27
C PRO A 158 -13.35 -15.61 -20.22
N THR A 159 -12.88 -16.81 -19.87
CA THR A 159 -11.46 -17.15 -19.92
C THR A 159 -10.96 -16.95 -21.35
N PRO A 160 -9.89 -16.16 -21.58
CA PRO A 160 -9.34 -16.02 -22.91
C PRO A 160 -8.93 -17.40 -23.42
N GLY A 161 -9.24 -17.70 -24.69
CA GLY A 161 -9.08 -19.05 -25.26
C GLY A 161 -7.71 -19.67 -24.97
N THR A 162 -7.68 -21.00 -24.80
CA THR A 162 -6.45 -21.70 -24.43
C THR A 162 -5.50 -21.76 -25.62
N ILE A 163 -4.35 -21.10 -25.50
CA ILE A 163 -3.20 -21.36 -26.37
C ILE A 163 -2.19 -22.24 -25.61
N VAL A 164 -1.58 -23.20 -26.31
CA VAL A 164 -0.65 -24.17 -25.72
C VAL A 164 0.67 -24.13 -26.48
N GLY A 165 1.77 -24.11 -25.74
CA GLY A 165 3.11 -24.10 -26.30
C GLY A 165 3.65 -22.69 -26.53
N THR A 166 4.98 -22.58 -26.57
CA THR A 166 5.68 -21.34 -26.89
C THR A 166 6.15 -21.43 -28.34
N VAL A 167 5.47 -20.73 -29.24
CA VAL A 167 5.99 -20.51 -30.59
C VAL A 167 6.95 -19.33 -30.53
N ALA A 168 8.07 -19.39 -31.27
CA ALA A 168 8.94 -18.23 -31.40
C ALA A 168 8.16 -17.10 -32.07
N VAL A 169 8.01 -15.98 -31.36
CA VAL A 169 7.26 -14.80 -31.83
C VAL A 169 8.19 -13.59 -31.88
N ASP A 170 7.98 -12.73 -32.88
CA ASP A 170 8.61 -11.42 -32.96
C ASP A 170 7.78 -10.42 -32.14
N GLY A 171 8.45 -9.62 -31.31
CA GLY A 171 7.83 -8.54 -30.54
C GLY A 171 7.45 -7.33 -31.40
N GLY A 172 8.04 -7.18 -32.58
CA GLY A 172 7.74 -6.09 -33.52
C GLY A 172 6.38 -6.26 -34.20
N ILE A 173 5.31 -5.74 -33.61
CA ILE A 173 3.95 -5.85 -34.17
C ILE A 173 3.71 -4.80 -35.27
N ALA A 174 4.17 -3.56 -35.05
CA ALA A 174 3.98 -2.46 -35.99
C ALA A 174 5.13 -1.42 -35.84
N PRO A 175 5.30 -0.47 -36.79
CA PRO A 175 6.42 0.48 -36.76
C PRO A 175 6.53 1.33 -35.48
N ARG A 176 5.46 1.44 -34.70
CA ARG A 176 5.38 2.21 -33.46
C ARG A 176 5.07 1.36 -32.23
N LEU A 177 5.02 0.04 -32.36
CA LEU A 177 4.62 -0.87 -31.29
C LEU A 177 5.58 -2.07 -31.23
N PHE A 178 6.23 -2.22 -30.09
CA PHE A 178 7.05 -3.38 -29.76
C PHE A 178 6.54 -4.02 -28.47
N VAL A 179 6.45 -5.35 -28.43
CA VAL A 179 6.03 -6.11 -27.25
C VAL A 179 7.22 -6.89 -26.69
N HIS A 180 7.51 -6.66 -25.41
CA HIS A 180 8.52 -7.39 -24.66
C HIS A 180 7.92 -8.70 -24.17
N VAL A 181 8.13 -9.76 -24.96
CA VAL A 181 7.54 -11.08 -24.74
C VAL A 181 7.88 -11.66 -23.35
N GLY A 182 9.03 -11.28 -22.77
CA GLY A 182 9.48 -11.77 -21.46
C GLY A 182 8.54 -11.40 -20.30
N ASP A 183 7.98 -10.20 -20.31
CA ASP A 183 7.16 -9.66 -19.21
C ASP A 183 5.81 -9.11 -19.65
N GLY A 184 5.48 -9.23 -20.94
CA GLY A 184 4.19 -8.82 -21.51
C GLY A 184 3.98 -7.31 -21.58
N SER A 185 5.06 -6.52 -21.42
CA SER A 185 5.02 -5.08 -21.58
C SER A 185 5.06 -4.64 -23.04
N ALA A 186 4.59 -3.43 -23.34
CA ALA A 186 4.56 -2.86 -24.67
C ALA A 186 5.24 -1.48 -24.70
N SER A 187 6.14 -1.27 -25.66
CA SER A 187 6.72 0.02 -25.98
C SER A 187 6.01 0.65 -27.17
N ILE A 188 5.43 1.83 -26.97
CA ILE A 188 4.64 2.56 -27.95
C ILE A 188 5.27 3.92 -28.24
N LYS A 189 5.55 4.20 -29.51
CA LYS A 189 6.07 5.51 -29.94
C LYS A 189 4.93 6.46 -30.34
N ALA A 190 4.71 7.50 -29.55
CA ALA A 190 3.68 8.52 -29.75
C ALA A 190 4.32 9.91 -29.93
N ARG A 191 4.80 10.19 -31.16
CA ARG A 191 5.52 11.41 -31.53
C ARG A 191 6.82 11.63 -30.71
N PRO A 192 7.06 12.71 -29.91
CA PRO A 192 8.30 12.73 -29.14
C PRO A 192 8.24 11.73 -27.98
N LEU A 193 7.04 11.27 -27.59
CA LEU A 193 6.87 10.39 -26.46
C LEU A 193 7.17 8.93 -26.81
N THR A 194 7.82 8.25 -25.88
CA THR A 194 7.87 6.79 -25.82
C THR A 194 7.19 6.34 -24.55
N LEU A 195 6.15 5.52 -24.70
CA LEU A 195 5.38 4.93 -23.61
C LEU A 195 5.85 3.48 -23.40
N SER A 196 6.19 3.09 -22.19
CA SER A 196 6.39 1.69 -21.80
C SER A 196 5.24 1.30 -20.88
N ILE A 197 4.37 0.40 -21.35
CA ILE A 197 3.13 0.00 -20.65
C ILE A 197 3.26 -1.44 -20.18
N GLN A 198 3.12 -1.67 -18.88
CA GLN A 198 2.96 -2.99 -18.28
C GLN A 198 1.48 -3.14 -17.90
N PRO A 199 0.66 -3.88 -18.68
CA PRO A 199 -0.80 -3.89 -18.49
C PRO A 199 -1.29 -4.97 -17.52
N MET A 200 -0.40 -5.85 -17.04
CA MET A 200 -0.79 -7.00 -16.23
C MET A 200 -0.82 -6.67 -14.73
N LEU A 201 -1.82 -7.20 -14.03
CA LEU A 201 -1.91 -7.12 -12.58
C LEU A 201 -0.73 -7.87 -11.94
N ARG A 202 0.11 -7.16 -11.20
CA ARG A 202 1.31 -7.66 -10.52
C ARG A 202 1.23 -7.41 -9.04
N PHE A 203 1.73 -8.35 -8.25
CA PHE A 203 1.92 -8.16 -6.82
C PHE A 203 3.41 -8.17 -6.51
N LEU A 204 3.89 -7.13 -5.83
CA LEU A 204 5.31 -6.98 -5.52
C LEU A 204 5.63 -7.54 -4.13
N ASP A 205 4.73 -7.34 -3.18
CA ASP A 205 4.89 -7.77 -1.79
C ASP A 205 3.59 -8.41 -1.25
N HIS A 206 3.67 -9.66 -0.80
CA HIS A 206 2.55 -10.41 -0.21
C HIS A 206 2.54 -10.47 1.32
N ALA A 207 1.33 -10.59 1.86
CA ALA A 207 1.08 -10.99 3.25
C ALA A 207 0.19 -12.25 3.28
N PRO A 208 0.71 -13.43 3.66
CA PRO A 208 -0.05 -14.68 3.54
C PRO A 208 -1.32 -14.71 4.41
N ASP A 209 -1.34 -13.96 5.50
CA ASP A 209 -2.45 -13.85 6.45
C ASP A 209 -2.92 -12.41 6.66
N GLY A 210 -2.53 -11.48 5.78
CA GLY A 210 -2.89 -10.08 5.88
C GLY A 210 -2.12 -9.29 6.97
N ALA A 211 -1.00 -9.83 7.49
CA ALA A 211 -0.14 -9.07 8.38
C ALA A 211 0.50 -7.85 7.67
N PRO A 212 0.96 -6.84 8.43
CA PRO A 212 1.84 -5.80 7.90
C PRO A 212 3.05 -6.42 7.19
N THR A 213 3.26 -6.08 5.91
CA THR A 213 4.28 -6.69 5.03
C THR A 213 5.71 -6.45 5.50
N VAL A 214 5.95 -5.42 6.31
CA VAL A 214 7.27 -5.19 6.95
C VAL A 214 7.64 -6.29 7.95
N LEU A 215 6.62 -6.97 8.51
CA LEU A 215 6.80 -8.08 9.44
C LEU A 215 6.84 -9.43 8.74
N VAL A 216 6.43 -9.50 7.48
CA VAL A 216 6.47 -10.74 6.70
C VAL A 216 7.92 -11.01 6.27
N PRO A 217 8.48 -12.22 6.51
CA PRO A 217 9.82 -12.54 6.06
C PRO A 217 9.98 -12.35 4.55
N ARG A 218 11.07 -11.71 4.11
CA ARG A 218 11.34 -11.38 2.70
C ARG A 218 11.10 -12.53 1.73
N ARG A 219 11.55 -13.75 2.07
CA ARG A 219 11.36 -14.97 1.25
C ARG A 219 9.90 -15.42 1.05
N VAL A 220 8.98 -14.95 1.90
CA VAL A 220 7.54 -15.22 1.83
C VAL A 220 6.83 -14.05 1.15
N ARG A 221 7.34 -12.83 1.37
CA ARG A 221 6.78 -11.60 0.84
C ARG A 221 7.04 -11.41 -0.65
N GLU A 222 8.26 -11.71 -1.11
CA GLU A 222 8.68 -11.51 -2.50
C GLU A 222 8.03 -12.57 -3.41
N VAL A 223 7.39 -12.11 -4.47
CA VAL A 223 6.70 -12.95 -5.45
C VAL A 223 7.61 -13.19 -6.65
N PRO A 224 7.69 -14.43 -7.18
CA PRO A 224 8.34 -14.66 -8.45
C PRO A 224 7.73 -13.78 -9.55
N GLY A 225 8.57 -13.23 -10.43
CA GLY A 225 8.10 -12.53 -11.62
C GLY A 225 7.33 -13.44 -12.58
N PHE A 226 6.69 -12.83 -13.58
CA PHE A 226 5.99 -13.59 -14.61
C PHE A 226 6.94 -14.50 -15.39
N ARG A 227 6.53 -15.74 -15.58
CA ARG A 227 7.17 -16.69 -16.49
C ARG A 227 6.26 -16.95 -17.68
N LEU A 228 6.74 -16.65 -18.88
CA LEU A 228 6.03 -16.99 -20.13
C LEU A 228 5.81 -18.51 -20.21
N VAL A 229 4.58 -18.92 -20.49
CA VAL A 229 4.20 -20.34 -20.64
C VAL A 229 3.61 -20.66 -22.01
N ALA A 230 3.06 -19.67 -22.72
CA ALA A 230 2.62 -19.80 -24.09
C ALA A 230 2.68 -18.46 -24.82
N ALA A 231 2.90 -18.53 -26.14
CA ALA A 231 2.93 -17.38 -27.02
C ALA A 231 2.43 -17.79 -28.40
N ALA A 232 1.55 -16.97 -28.98
CA ALA A 232 1.02 -17.19 -30.33
C ALA A 232 0.88 -15.85 -31.08
N PRO A 233 1.25 -15.79 -32.38
CA PRO A 233 0.87 -14.67 -33.21
C PRO A 233 -0.63 -14.70 -33.48
N ILE A 234 -1.23 -13.52 -33.59
CA ILE A 234 -2.63 -13.34 -33.97
C ILE A 234 -2.71 -12.27 -35.06
N SER A 235 -3.89 -12.09 -35.67
CA SER A 235 -4.07 -11.09 -36.71
C SER A 235 -3.76 -9.69 -36.16
N GLY A 236 -2.67 -9.07 -36.66
CA GLY A 236 -2.24 -7.73 -36.24
C GLY A 236 -1.66 -7.64 -34.82
N GLY A 237 -1.22 -8.76 -34.22
CA GLY A 237 -0.83 -8.76 -32.81
C GLY A 237 -0.18 -10.02 -32.26
N LEU A 238 -0.12 -10.10 -30.92
CA LEU A 238 0.36 -11.24 -30.14
C LEU A 238 -0.63 -11.62 -29.01
N ASP A 239 -0.73 -12.91 -28.70
CA ASP A 239 -1.36 -13.44 -27.49
C ASP A 239 -0.29 -14.15 -26.64
N LEU A 240 -0.10 -13.67 -25.41
CA LEU A 240 0.96 -14.10 -24.50
C LEU A 240 0.36 -14.57 -23.17
N ARG A 241 0.85 -15.69 -22.65
CA ARG A 241 0.39 -16.30 -21.40
C ARG A 241 1.52 -16.45 -20.42
N TYR A 242 1.24 -16.11 -19.17
CA TYR A 242 2.19 -16.09 -18.08
C TYR A 242 1.69 -16.88 -16.89
N ARG A 243 2.64 -17.38 -16.11
CA ARG A 243 2.41 -17.95 -14.79
C ARG A 243 3.29 -17.23 -13.77
N ALA A 244 2.67 -16.76 -12.70
CA ALA A 244 3.32 -16.34 -11.47
C ALA A 244 2.77 -17.21 -10.33
N ASP A 245 2.41 -16.60 -9.20
CA ASP A 245 1.50 -17.16 -8.19
C ASP A 245 0.05 -17.27 -8.69
N HIS A 246 -0.26 -16.61 -9.80
CA HIS A 246 -1.54 -16.63 -10.48
C HIS A 246 -1.36 -16.80 -12.00
N GLU A 247 -2.46 -17.05 -12.71
CA GLU A 247 -2.47 -17.11 -14.18
C GLU A 247 -2.70 -15.72 -14.75
N ALA A 248 -1.87 -15.32 -15.72
CA ALA A 248 -2.01 -14.04 -16.40
C ALA A 248 -1.90 -14.21 -17.92
N ALA A 249 -2.52 -13.27 -18.65
CA ALA A 249 -2.49 -13.22 -20.10
C ALA A 249 -2.47 -11.78 -20.55
N VAL A 250 -1.86 -11.51 -21.70
CA VAL A 250 -2.00 -10.24 -22.41
C VAL A 250 -2.12 -10.51 -23.90
N ARG A 251 -3.11 -9.87 -24.50
CA ARG A 251 -3.30 -9.80 -25.93
C ARG A 251 -3.00 -8.37 -26.38
N VAL A 252 -2.11 -8.21 -27.35
CA VAL A 252 -1.73 -6.90 -27.87
C VAL A 252 -2.01 -6.86 -29.36
N GLU A 253 -2.77 -5.87 -29.81
CA GLU A 253 -3.20 -5.75 -31.20
C GLU A 253 -3.12 -4.32 -31.69
N THR A 254 -2.94 -4.17 -33.00
CA THR A 254 -3.15 -2.92 -33.71
C THR A 254 -4.47 -3.00 -34.49
N GLU A 255 -5.31 -1.98 -34.32
CA GLU A 255 -6.51 -1.79 -35.13
C GLU A 255 -6.25 -0.72 -36.21
N GLY A 256 -7.24 -0.50 -37.09
CA GLY A 256 -7.21 0.57 -38.07
C GLY A 256 -6.92 1.94 -37.42
N ASP A 257 -6.39 2.87 -38.21
CA ASP A 257 -6.02 4.24 -37.79
C ASP A 257 -4.91 4.33 -36.72
N GLY A 258 -4.19 3.23 -36.45
CA GLY A 258 -3.06 3.22 -35.52
C GLY A 258 -3.47 3.17 -34.04
N LEU A 259 -4.72 2.80 -33.76
CA LEU A 259 -5.20 2.48 -32.42
C LEU A 259 -4.53 1.19 -31.92
N ILE A 260 -3.96 1.24 -30.72
CA ILE A 260 -3.32 0.07 -30.08
C ILE A 260 -4.22 -0.42 -28.95
N ARG A 261 -4.46 -1.74 -28.91
CA ARG A 261 -5.25 -2.40 -27.87
C ARG A 261 -4.37 -3.34 -27.07
N LEU A 262 -4.47 -3.21 -25.75
CA LEU A 262 -3.88 -4.15 -24.80
C LEU A 262 -5.04 -4.73 -24.00
N ASP A 263 -5.21 -6.04 -24.02
CA ASP A 263 -6.23 -6.76 -23.24
C ASP A 263 -5.51 -7.75 -22.33
N ALA A 264 -5.23 -7.31 -21.11
CA ALA A 264 -4.61 -8.14 -20.09
C ALA A 264 -5.66 -8.75 -19.17
N SER A 265 -5.37 -9.93 -18.62
CA SER A 265 -6.19 -10.55 -17.59
C SER A 265 -5.32 -11.29 -16.57
N ALA A 266 -5.83 -11.36 -15.33
CA ALA A 266 -5.21 -12.10 -14.24
C ALA A 266 -6.30 -12.86 -13.48
N PHE A 267 -6.09 -14.15 -13.21
CA PHE A 267 -7.03 -14.97 -12.44
C PHE A 267 -6.46 -15.31 -11.08
N LEU A 268 -7.08 -14.77 -10.02
CA LEU A 268 -6.67 -15.01 -8.64
C LEU A 268 -7.51 -16.14 -8.05
N PRO A 269 -6.95 -17.32 -7.76
CA PRO A 269 -7.72 -18.46 -7.24
C PRO A 269 -8.19 -18.25 -5.79
N ALA A 270 -7.55 -17.34 -5.06
CA ALA A 270 -7.86 -16.96 -3.69
C ALA A 270 -7.59 -15.45 -3.53
N PRO A 271 -8.09 -14.81 -2.46
CA PRO A 271 -7.71 -13.44 -2.16
C PRO A 271 -6.21 -13.31 -1.94
N ILE A 272 -5.63 -12.24 -2.46
CA ILE A 272 -4.21 -11.90 -2.26
C ILE A 272 -4.14 -10.63 -1.43
N TRP A 273 -3.44 -10.69 -0.30
CA TRP A 273 -3.13 -9.51 0.50
C TRP A 273 -1.76 -8.99 0.10
N SER A 274 -1.69 -7.71 -0.26
CA SER A 274 -0.45 -7.10 -0.70
C SER A 274 -0.29 -5.67 -0.18
N HIS A 275 0.96 -5.25 -0.03
CA HIS A 275 1.29 -3.84 0.23
C HIS A 275 1.35 -3.08 -1.11
N LEU A 276 2.27 -3.54 -1.97
CA LEU A 276 2.49 -3.01 -3.31
C LEU A 276 1.98 -4.00 -4.36
N ASN A 277 1.21 -3.47 -5.28
CA ASN A 277 0.77 -4.12 -6.50
C ASN A 277 0.67 -3.06 -7.60
N SER A 278 0.58 -3.52 -8.83
CA SER A 278 0.31 -2.69 -9.99
C SER A 278 -0.79 -3.34 -10.79
N TYR A 279 -1.84 -2.60 -11.09
CA TYR A 279 -2.81 -2.96 -12.12
C TYR A 279 -2.29 -2.61 -13.50
N SER A 280 -1.56 -1.49 -13.60
CA SER A 280 -0.73 -1.16 -14.74
C SER A 280 0.34 -0.14 -14.37
N ASP A 281 1.53 -0.28 -14.95
CA ASP A 281 2.61 0.70 -14.86
C ASP A 281 2.84 1.32 -16.25
N ILE A 282 2.98 2.64 -16.30
CA ILE A 282 3.23 3.37 -17.54
C ILE A 282 4.42 4.29 -17.31
N ASP A 283 5.53 4.02 -17.97
CA ASP A 283 6.65 4.97 -18.04
C ASP A 283 6.54 5.80 -19.32
N VAL A 284 6.74 7.12 -19.18
CA VAL A 284 6.68 8.09 -20.28
C VAL A 284 8.02 8.79 -20.37
N SER A 285 8.63 8.76 -21.55
CA SER A 285 9.92 9.41 -21.82
C SER A 285 9.87 10.22 -23.11
N GLY A 286 10.84 11.11 -23.30
CA GLY A 286 10.96 11.97 -24.50
C GLY A 286 10.11 13.24 -24.47
N HIS A 287 9.39 13.51 -23.38
CA HIS A 287 8.69 14.78 -23.19
C HIS A 287 9.64 15.91 -22.80
N HIS A 288 9.24 17.14 -23.11
CA HIS A 288 9.87 18.35 -22.59
C HIS A 288 9.22 18.81 -21.28
N ARG A 289 7.90 18.72 -21.18
CA ARG A 289 7.13 19.07 -19.99
C ARG A 289 5.81 18.31 -19.95
N LEU A 290 5.77 17.23 -19.18
CA LEU A 290 4.61 16.35 -19.11
C LEU A 290 3.49 16.90 -18.22
N SER A 291 2.26 16.87 -18.73
CA SER A 291 1.05 17.02 -17.90
C SER A 291 -0.03 16.03 -18.30
N LEU A 292 -0.94 15.73 -17.35
CA LEU A 292 -2.02 14.76 -17.50
C LEU A 292 -3.37 15.46 -17.43
N ALA A 293 -4.33 15.08 -18.27
CA ALA A 293 -5.74 15.40 -18.05
C ALA A 293 -6.56 14.11 -17.96
N PHE A 294 -7.48 14.06 -16.99
CA PHE A 294 -8.34 12.90 -16.74
C PHE A 294 -9.76 13.18 -17.27
N SER A 295 -10.40 12.19 -17.89
CA SER A 295 -11.76 12.36 -18.45
C SER A 295 -12.82 12.87 -17.45
N PRO A 296 -12.79 12.57 -16.14
CA PRO A 296 -13.74 13.14 -15.19
C PRO A 296 -13.58 14.65 -14.98
N CYS A 297 -12.40 15.21 -15.25
CA CYS A 297 -12.09 16.63 -15.06
C CYS A 297 -11.26 17.17 -16.26
N PRO A 298 -11.86 17.21 -17.47
CA PRO A 298 -11.11 17.38 -18.72
C PRO A 298 -10.52 18.78 -18.93
N GLY A 299 -10.99 19.78 -18.17
CA GLY A 299 -10.48 21.16 -18.22
C GLY A 299 -9.20 21.38 -17.40
N GLU A 300 -8.82 20.42 -16.57
CA GLU A 300 -7.67 20.55 -15.66
C GLU A 300 -6.47 19.78 -16.19
N ARG A 301 -5.34 20.48 -16.37
CA ARG A 301 -4.06 19.89 -16.73
C ARG A 301 -3.17 19.81 -15.50
N ILE A 302 -2.85 18.58 -15.10
CA ILE A 302 -2.08 18.30 -13.89
C ILE A 302 -0.63 18.03 -14.31
N GLU A 303 0.24 18.98 -14.01
CA GLU A 303 1.68 18.82 -14.25
C GLU A 303 2.25 17.65 -13.45
N VAL A 304 3.03 16.79 -14.12
CA VAL A 304 3.78 15.71 -13.49
C VAL A 304 5.07 16.29 -12.91
N ARG A 305 5.30 16.06 -11.62
CA ARG A 305 6.41 16.68 -10.87
C ARG A 305 7.25 15.61 -10.17
N PRO A 306 8.51 15.90 -9.85
CA PRO A 306 9.27 15.04 -8.97
C PRO A 306 8.63 15.03 -7.57
N MET A 307 8.80 13.93 -6.85
CA MET A 307 8.39 13.79 -5.44
C MET A 307 9.57 13.27 -4.61
N ASP A 308 9.55 13.51 -3.30
CA ASP A 308 10.54 12.94 -2.40
C ASP A 308 9.90 11.91 -1.47
N TYR A 309 10.44 10.70 -1.45
CA TYR A 309 9.97 9.64 -0.56
C TYR A 309 10.83 9.51 0.71
N PRO A 310 10.25 9.36 1.91
CA PRO A 310 8.83 9.51 2.26
C PRO A 310 8.47 10.96 2.70
N ILE A 311 9.43 11.88 2.71
CA ILE A 311 9.29 13.27 3.19
C ILE A 311 9.99 14.21 2.20
N GLY A 312 9.37 15.36 1.92
CA GLY A 312 9.90 16.39 1.02
C GLY A 312 8.82 16.80 0.02
N ARG A 313 9.19 16.97 -1.25
CA ARG A 313 8.28 17.36 -2.34
C ARG A 313 7.04 16.46 -2.39
N PRO A 314 5.84 17.06 -2.55
CA PRO A 314 4.59 16.33 -2.41
C PRO A 314 4.30 15.41 -3.59
N LEU A 315 3.82 14.19 -3.31
CA LEU A 315 3.17 13.32 -4.30
C LEU A 315 1.87 13.94 -4.78
N ARG A 316 1.63 13.79 -6.08
CA ARG A 316 0.32 13.96 -6.70
C ARG A 316 -0.21 12.61 -7.12
N PHE A 317 -1.48 12.39 -6.87
CA PHE A 317 -2.14 11.16 -7.23
C PHE A 317 -3.63 11.40 -7.44
N ALA A 318 -4.28 10.48 -8.13
CA ALA A 318 -5.72 10.49 -8.32
C ALA A 318 -6.36 9.23 -7.73
N PHE A 319 -7.64 9.30 -7.37
CA PHE A 319 -8.40 8.15 -6.88
C PHE A 319 -9.89 8.33 -7.12
N LEU A 320 -10.63 7.22 -7.10
CA LEU A 320 -12.09 7.18 -7.10
C LEU A 320 -12.60 6.90 -5.68
N ASP A 321 -13.32 7.84 -5.07
CA ASP A 321 -13.91 7.63 -3.76
C ASP A 321 -15.17 6.76 -3.78
N ALA A 322 -15.62 6.30 -2.62
CA ALA A 322 -16.82 5.46 -2.48
C ALA A 322 -18.11 6.16 -2.94
N GLY A 323 -18.10 7.49 -3.06
CA GLY A 323 -19.22 8.29 -3.55
C GLY A 323 -19.27 8.44 -5.08
N GLY A 324 -18.35 7.81 -5.82
CA GLY A 324 -18.29 7.93 -7.28
C GLY A 324 -17.69 9.26 -7.75
N ARG A 325 -16.93 9.94 -6.89
CA ARG A 325 -16.19 11.16 -7.25
C ARG A 325 -14.73 10.82 -7.46
N PHE A 326 -14.26 11.03 -8.69
CA PHE A 326 -12.85 11.00 -9.03
C PHE A 326 -12.20 12.28 -8.55
N ARG A 327 -11.03 12.17 -7.91
CA ARG A 327 -10.28 13.30 -7.37
C ARG A 327 -8.83 13.18 -7.78
N VAL A 328 -8.22 14.30 -8.14
CA VAL A 328 -6.78 14.47 -8.22
C VAL A 328 -6.36 15.34 -7.05
N VAL A 329 -5.40 14.89 -6.26
CA VAL A 329 -4.97 15.56 -5.04
C VAL A 329 -3.46 15.70 -4.98
N GLU A 330 -3.01 16.61 -4.12
CA GLU A 330 -1.61 16.80 -3.75
C GLU A 330 -1.44 16.55 -2.26
N ALA A 331 -0.46 15.74 -1.89
CA ALA A 331 -0.08 15.50 -0.50
C ALA A 331 0.56 16.75 0.14
N ALA A 332 0.57 16.84 1.47
CA ALA A 332 1.26 17.92 2.18
C ALA A 332 2.80 17.76 2.16
N SER A 333 3.27 16.55 1.88
CA SER A 333 4.67 16.13 1.78
C SER A 333 4.72 14.83 0.98
N GLY A 334 5.89 14.39 0.53
CA GLY A 334 6.21 13.05 0.03
C GLY A 334 5.03 12.13 -0.27
N GLU A 335 4.48 11.45 0.74
CA GLU A 335 3.29 10.58 0.61
C GLU A 335 2.22 10.84 1.69
N LYS A 336 2.32 11.98 2.40
CA LYS A 336 1.55 12.22 3.63
C LYS A 336 0.41 13.20 3.43
N GLY A 337 -0.78 12.85 3.92
CA GLY A 337 -1.88 13.80 4.06
C GLY A 337 -1.66 14.85 5.17
N PRO A 338 -2.52 15.88 5.27
CA PRO A 338 -3.78 16.06 4.54
C PRO A 338 -3.57 16.30 3.04
N PHE A 339 -4.60 16.01 2.25
CA PHE A 339 -4.58 16.11 0.79
C PHE A 339 -5.31 17.37 0.32
N ARG A 340 -4.67 18.13 -0.59
CA ARG A 340 -5.27 19.30 -1.24
C ARG A 340 -5.86 18.87 -2.59
N GLU A 341 -7.15 19.10 -2.79
CA GLU A 341 -7.81 18.82 -4.07
C GLU A 341 -7.25 19.76 -5.17
N LEU A 342 -6.82 19.17 -6.29
CA LEU A 342 -6.38 19.87 -7.49
C LEU A 342 -7.49 19.91 -8.54
N ALA A 343 -8.19 18.78 -8.71
CA ALA A 343 -9.29 18.62 -9.65
C ALA A 343 -10.23 17.52 -9.16
N ALA A 344 -11.49 17.58 -9.58
CA ALA A 344 -12.44 16.50 -9.31
C ALA A 344 -13.57 16.48 -10.34
N GLY A 345 -14.20 15.32 -10.48
CA GLY A 345 -15.38 15.14 -11.31
C GLY A 345 -16.05 13.79 -11.07
N PRO A 346 -17.25 13.57 -11.63
CA PRO A 346 -17.94 12.31 -11.51
C PRO A 346 -17.26 11.22 -12.35
N LEU A 347 -17.19 10.01 -11.82
CA LEU A 347 -16.84 8.80 -12.57
C LEU A 347 -17.62 7.63 -11.98
N ALA A 348 -18.65 7.17 -12.68
CA ALA A 348 -19.43 6.04 -12.20
C ALA A 348 -18.62 4.74 -12.31
N ARG A 349 -18.89 3.80 -11.42
CA ARG A 349 -18.29 2.46 -11.47
C ARG A 349 -18.66 1.78 -12.79
N GLY A 350 -17.66 1.35 -13.56
CA GLY A 350 -17.84 0.74 -14.88
C GLY A 350 -17.68 1.70 -16.04
N GLU A 351 -17.59 3.02 -15.80
CA GLU A 351 -17.26 3.97 -16.84
C GLU A 351 -15.75 3.95 -17.17
N PRO A 352 -15.37 4.02 -18.45
CA PRO A 352 -13.96 4.11 -18.83
C PRO A 352 -13.30 5.37 -18.28
N LEU A 353 -12.06 5.22 -17.80
CA LEU A 353 -11.19 6.35 -17.43
C LEU A 353 -10.20 6.62 -18.56
N ALA A 354 -10.21 7.83 -19.12
CA ALA A 354 -9.20 8.25 -20.09
C ALA A 354 -8.19 9.21 -19.45
N ILE A 355 -6.91 8.96 -19.74
CA ILE A 355 -5.77 9.79 -19.35
C ILE A 355 -5.15 10.33 -20.64
N THR A 356 -5.20 11.65 -20.83
CA THR A 356 -4.55 12.31 -21.97
C THR A 356 -3.19 12.85 -21.53
N LEU A 357 -2.15 12.46 -22.25
CA LEU A 357 -0.77 12.91 -22.04
C LEU A 357 -0.48 14.12 -22.91
N TYR A 358 -0.03 15.21 -22.28
CA TYR A 358 0.38 16.43 -22.95
C TYR A 358 1.88 16.66 -22.80
N ASP A 359 2.54 17.03 -23.88
CA ASP A 359 3.90 17.59 -23.86
C ASP A 359 3.81 19.10 -24.15
N GLY A 360 4.02 19.92 -23.11
CA GLY A 360 3.66 21.33 -23.17
C GLY A 360 2.15 21.51 -23.39
N ASP A 361 1.78 22.15 -24.49
CA ASP A 361 0.38 22.39 -24.85
C ASP A 361 -0.22 21.36 -25.80
N GLU A 362 0.60 20.46 -26.33
CA GLU A 362 0.17 19.49 -27.34
C GLU A 362 -0.26 18.16 -26.71
N ALA A 363 -1.46 17.70 -27.05
CA ALA A 363 -1.89 16.35 -26.72
C ALA A 363 -1.14 15.34 -27.61
N ALA A 364 -0.36 14.44 -27.00
CA ALA A 364 0.48 13.49 -27.70
C ALA A 364 -0.13 12.08 -27.76
N ALA A 365 -0.78 11.65 -26.68
CA ALA A 365 -1.44 10.36 -26.60
C ALA A 365 -2.64 10.38 -25.65
N ARG A 366 -3.58 9.47 -25.85
CA ARG A 366 -4.67 9.18 -24.90
C ARG A 366 -4.69 7.70 -24.59
N ILE A 367 -4.73 7.39 -23.29
CA ILE A 367 -4.80 6.03 -22.77
C ILE A 367 -6.17 5.89 -22.10
N THR A 368 -7.01 4.97 -22.59
CA THR A 368 -8.34 4.70 -22.05
C THR A 368 -8.36 3.35 -21.37
N LEU A 369 -8.70 3.33 -20.08
CA LEU A 369 -8.85 2.17 -19.20
C LEU A 369 -10.33 1.80 -19.14
N GLU A 370 -10.75 0.71 -19.77
CA GLU A 370 -12.16 0.34 -19.82
C GLU A 370 -12.66 -0.24 -18.49
N ASP A 371 -11.76 -0.91 -17.75
CA ASP A 371 -12.15 -1.80 -16.66
C ASP A 371 -11.70 -1.33 -15.27
N TRP A 372 -10.92 -0.24 -15.17
CA TRP A 372 -10.32 0.20 -13.89
C TRP A 372 -11.39 0.57 -12.85
N SER A 373 -12.32 1.46 -13.21
CA SER A 373 -13.37 1.94 -12.30
C SER A 373 -14.32 0.82 -11.87
N ALA A 374 -14.50 -0.21 -12.71
CA ALA A 374 -15.36 -1.36 -12.41
C ALA A 374 -14.82 -2.21 -11.26
N GLN A 375 -13.50 -2.37 -11.20
CA GLN A 375 -12.84 -3.40 -10.37
C GLN A 375 -12.17 -2.88 -9.11
N LEU A 376 -11.91 -1.58 -9.03
CA LEU A 376 -11.18 -0.98 -7.92
C LEU A 376 -11.91 -1.10 -6.57
N GLY A 377 -11.11 -1.11 -5.51
CA GLY A 377 -11.56 -0.99 -4.12
C GLY A 377 -11.70 0.47 -3.71
N THR A 378 -12.74 0.81 -2.96
CA THR A 378 -13.04 2.18 -2.50
C THR A 378 -12.99 2.31 -0.97
N GLN A 379 -12.64 1.25 -0.25
CA GLN A 379 -12.36 1.31 1.18
C GLN A 379 -11.23 2.28 1.48
N LEU A 380 -11.28 2.92 2.66
CA LEU A 380 -10.25 3.84 3.10
C LEU A 380 -8.90 3.12 3.22
N SER A 381 -7.84 3.72 2.68
CA SER A 381 -6.49 3.17 2.81
C SER A 381 -6.04 3.21 4.28
N PRO A 382 -5.51 2.10 4.83
CA PRO A 382 -4.96 2.07 6.18
C PRO A 382 -3.67 2.91 6.31
N THR A 383 -3.01 3.25 5.19
CA THR A 383 -1.74 3.97 5.15
C THR A 383 -1.85 5.44 4.74
N ALA A 384 -2.92 5.82 4.05
CA ALA A 384 -3.11 7.21 3.57
C ALA A 384 -3.88 8.07 4.58
N GLY A 385 -4.99 7.53 5.10
CA GLY A 385 -5.98 8.30 5.86
C GLY A 385 -6.62 9.43 5.04
N TRP A 386 -7.20 10.42 5.72
CA TRP A 386 -7.73 11.66 5.11
C TRP A 386 -8.72 11.47 3.94
N GLY A 387 -9.48 10.37 3.97
CA GLY A 387 -10.47 10.06 2.93
C GLY A 387 -9.92 9.38 1.66
N ALA A 388 -8.60 9.18 1.54
CA ALA A 388 -8.03 8.49 0.39
C ALA A 388 -8.31 6.97 0.45
N PRO A 389 -8.88 6.38 -0.60
CA PRO A 389 -9.16 4.95 -0.65
C PRO A 389 -7.91 4.13 -0.96
N VAL A 390 -8.06 2.81 -1.04
CA VAL A 390 -7.00 1.87 -1.43
C VAL A 390 -6.65 1.93 -2.93
N ASN A 391 -7.52 2.47 -3.78
CA ASN A 391 -7.19 2.68 -5.20
C ASN A 391 -6.45 4.00 -5.40
N ALA A 392 -5.47 4.00 -6.29
CA ALA A 392 -4.73 5.21 -6.65
C ALA A 392 -4.17 5.14 -8.07
N ILE A 393 -3.98 6.31 -8.65
CA ILE A 393 -3.15 6.57 -9.84
C ILE A 393 -2.08 7.56 -9.40
N GLU A 394 -0.89 7.06 -9.10
CA GLU A 394 0.26 7.87 -8.68
C GLU A 394 1.07 8.27 -9.89
N PHE A 395 1.58 9.50 -9.92
CA PHE A 395 2.40 9.95 -11.02
C PHE A 395 3.48 10.92 -10.57
N SER A 396 4.71 10.69 -11.04
CA SER A 396 5.85 11.53 -10.70
C SER A 396 6.96 11.42 -11.75
N LEU A 397 7.87 12.40 -11.71
CA LEU A 397 9.12 12.33 -12.46
C LEU A 397 10.16 11.53 -11.67
N ALA A 398 10.95 10.71 -12.36
CA ALA A 398 12.03 9.93 -11.78
C ALA A 398 13.23 10.79 -11.31
N GLY A 399 13.39 11.98 -11.90
CA GLY A 399 14.42 12.95 -11.53
C GLY A 399 13.91 14.38 -11.49
N ASP A 400 14.79 15.31 -11.16
CA ASP A 400 14.44 16.73 -10.99
C ASP A 400 14.22 17.46 -12.32
N GLU A 401 14.80 16.94 -13.40
CA GLU A 401 14.69 17.53 -14.73
C GLU A 401 13.28 17.33 -15.32
N PRO A 402 12.66 18.37 -15.93
CA PRO A 402 11.35 18.26 -16.58
C PRO A 402 11.28 17.21 -17.71
N THR A 403 12.44 16.79 -18.22
CA THR A 403 12.59 15.78 -19.28
C THR A 403 12.90 14.38 -18.76
N SER A 404 13.06 14.21 -17.44
CA SER A 404 13.28 12.89 -16.85
C SER A 404 12.07 12.00 -17.06
N THR A 405 12.27 10.69 -17.15
CA THR A 405 11.18 9.72 -17.31
C THR A 405 10.12 9.93 -16.24
N ALA A 406 8.87 10.03 -16.64
CA ALA A 406 7.74 10.01 -15.73
C ALA A 406 7.24 8.57 -15.55
N SER A 407 6.81 8.24 -14.34
CA SER A 407 6.12 6.98 -14.07
C SER A 407 4.69 7.27 -13.61
N ILE A 408 3.74 6.49 -14.13
CA ILE A 408 2.32 6.53 -13.78
C ILE A 408 1.94 5.12 -13.31
N TYR A 409 1.65 4.97 -12.02
CA TYR A 409 1.34 3.71 -11.36
C TYR A 409 -0.16 3.64 -11.07
N LEU A 410 -0.84 2.65 -11.66
CA LEU A 410 -2.27 2.44 -11.48
C LEU A 410 -2.51 1.24 -10.57
N THR A 411 -3.35 1.39 -9.56
CA THR A 411 -3.67 0.33 -8.61
C THR A 411 -5.17 0.16 -8.45
N LEU A 412 -5.61 -1.08 -8.20
CA LEU A 412 -7.02 -1.37 -7.84
C LEU A 412 -7.21 -1.34 -6.32
N ALA A 413 -6.22 -1.82 -5.57
CA ALA A 413 -6.17 -1.74 -4.12
C ALA A 413 -4.73 -1.90 -3.64
N ALA A 414 -4.04 -0.81 -3.33
CA ALA A 414 -2.70 -0.80 -2.77
C ALA A 414 -2.65 0.07 -1.50
N THR A 415 -1.49 0.02 -0.83
CA THR A 415 -1.18 0.90 0.30
C THR A 415 0.00 1.82 -0.02
N SER A 416 0.30 1.98 -1.31
CA SER A 416 1.39 2.78 -1.87
C SER A 416 1.28 4.27 -1.53
N VAL A 417 0.06 4.81 -1.55
CA VAL A 417 -0.22 6.14 -1.01
C VAL A 417 -0.14 6.09 0.51
N GLY A 418 1.01 6.46 1.05
CA GLY A 418 1.32 6.46 2.48
C GLY A 418 2.30 5.38 2.88
N ARG A 419 2.76 5.42 4.14
CA ARG A 419 3.89 4.59 4.57
C ARG A 419 3.61 3.11 4.35
N GLY A 420 4.50 2.49 3.58
CA GLY A 420 4.26 1.21 2.95
C GLY A 420 4.55 -0.05 3.75
N TRP A 421 3.74 -0.32 4.78
CA TRP A 421 3.96 -1.48 5.66
C TRP A 421 2.70 -2.23 6.02
N ASP A 422 1.50 -1.68 5.80
CA ASP A 422 0.25 -2.42 5.87
C ASP A 422 -0.01 -3.18 4.56
N CYS A 423 -1.08 -3.99 4.55
CA CYS A 423 -1.57 -4.62 3.33
C CYS A 423 -3.06 -4.33 3.12
N VAL A 424 -3.51 -4.58 1.90
CA VAL A 424 -4.91 -4.55 1.48
C VAL A 424 -5.18 -5.75 0.58
N GLY A 425 -6.45 -6.14 0.47
CA GLY A 425 -6.84 -7.38 -0.18
C GLY A 425 -7.37 -7.16 -1.59
N HIS A 426 -6.91 -7.98 -2.53
CA HIS A 426 -7.61 -8.26 -3.78
C HIS A 426 -8.50 -9.48 -3.60
N ARG A 427 -9.77 -9.38 -3.99
CA ARG A 427 -10.71 -10.50 -4.01
C ARG A 427 -10.28 -11.57 -5.02
N ALA A 428 -10.58 -12.84 -4.74
CA ALA A 428 -10.46 -13.92 -5.71
C ALA A 428 -11.37 -13.68 -6.92
N GLY A 429 -10.93 -14.07 -8.12
CA GLY A 429 -11.67 -13.94 -9.37
C GLY A 429 -10.81 -13.45 -10.51
N ARG A 430 -11.44 -13.16 -11.66
CA ARG A 430 -10.73 -12.70 -12.86
C ARG A 430 -10.75 -11.19 -12.97
N TYR A 431 -9.57 -10.61 -12.97
CA TYR A 431 -9.33 -9.22 -13.28
C TYR A 431 -9.03 -9.07 -14.77
N ARG A 432 -9.47 -7.96 -15.36
CA ARG A 432 -9.21 -7.62 -16.75
C ARG A 432 -8.73 -6.19 -16.86
N ASN A 433 -7.80 -5.92 -17.77
CA ASN A 433 -7.33 -4.59 -18.07
C ASN A 433 -7.31 -4.40 -19.59
N ARG A 434 -8.46 -3.93 -20.11
CA ARG A 434 -8.56 -3.46 -21.48
C ARG A 434 -8.14 -2.01 -21.56
N MET A 435 -7.03 -1.78 -22.25
CA MET A 435 -6.47 -0.47 -22.53
C MET A 435 -6.54 -0.17 -24.02
N ARG A 436 -6.93 1.05 -24.36
CA ARG A 436 -6.84 1.62 -25.70
C ARG A 436 -5.84 2.77 -25.69
N VAL A 437 -4.88 2.75 -26.61
CA VAL A 437 -3.88 3.81 -26.75
C VAL A 437 -4.05 4.48 -28.12
N GLU A 438 -4.50 5.72 -28.09
CA GLU A 438 -4.67 6.59 -29.26
C GLU A 438 -3.46 7.53 -29.37
N ILE A 439 -2.80 7.57 -30.52
CA ILE A 439 -1.74 8.54 -30.81
C ILE A 439 -2.38 9.80 -31.38
N LEU A 440 -2.23 10.93 -30.69
CA LEU A 440 -2.95 12.16 -31.04
C LEU A 440 -2.14 13.08 -31.98
N GLY A 441 -2.90 13.82 -32.80
CA GLY A 441 -2.42 14.85 -33.71
C GLY A 441 -1.48 14.38 -34.84
N VAL A 442 -1.47 13.09 -35.17
CA VAL A 442 -0.93 12.66 -36.46
C VAL A 442 -1.82 13.30 -37.54
N ARG A 443 -1.32 14.31 -38.27
CA ARG A 443 -1.98 14.72 -39.52
C ARG A 443 -1.76 13.56 -40.50
N SER A 444 -2.85 12.91 -40.89
CA SER A 444 -2.88 11.88 -41.93
C SER A 444 -2.33 12.40 -43.24
#